data_AF-A0AAW5NQ99-F1
#
_entry.id   AF-A0AAW5NQ99-F1
#
_cell.length_a   1.000
_cell.length_b   1.000
_cell.length_c   1.000
_cell.angle_alpha   90.00
_cell.angle_beta   90.00
_cell.angle_gamma   90.00
#
_symmetry.space_group_name_H-M   'P 1'
#
loop_
_entity.id
_entity.type
_entity.pdbx_description
1 polymer ?
#
loop_
_entity_poly.entity_id
_entity_poly.type
_entity_poly.pdbx_seq_one_letter_code
_entity_poly.pdbx_strand_id
1 'polypeptide(L)'
;MKKGNWKNPIRYYAVDHIEERLENYYAKNIKHSNDIIDHNLGFFESLNDLKEITLLGHSLGDVDFPYFKAIVENVRNVDDLIWNFSYYSDNDIKNIRRFCRHLNIPQGKNVRHFKMSDIKR
;
A
#
# COMPACT_ATOMS: atom_id res chain seq x y z
N MET A 1 13.02 -24.92 54.04
CA MET A 1 11.76 -24.57 53.34
C MET A 1 12.11 -23.86 52.03
N LYS A 2 11.87 -24.50 50.88
CA LYS A 2 12.11 -23.89 49.55
C LYS A 2 11.00 -22.87 49.29
N LYS A 3 11.36 -21.59 49.13
CA LYS A 3 10.41 -20.52 48.76
C LYS A 3 9.88 -20.83 47.36
N GLY A 4 8.59 -21.12 47.28
CA GLY A 4 7.90 -21.38 46.02
C GLY A 4 8.02 -20.16 45.12
N ASN A 5 8.60 -20.36 43.94
CA ASN A 5 8.73 -19.34 42.92
C ASN A 5 7.38 -19.24 42.17
N TRP A 6 6.40 -18.61 42.80
CA TRP A 6 5.06 -18.41 42.23
C TRP A 6 5.18 -17.32 41.19
N LYS A 7 5.60 -17.68 39.97
CA LYS A 7 5.46 -16.81 38.81
C LYS A 7 3.98 -16.45 38.72
N ASN A 8 3.69 -15.18 38.97
CA ASN A 8 2.37 -14.65 39.26
C ASN A 8 1.38 -14.96 38.12
N PRO A 9 0.34 -15.79 38.34
CA PRO A 9 -0.64 -16.16 37.31
C PRO A 9 -1.31 -14.94 36.66
N ILE A 10 -1.53 -13.88 37.45
CA ILE A 10 -2.13 -12.62 36.99
C ILE A 10 -1.30 -11.98 35.88
N ARG A 11 0.03 -12.14 35.93
CA ARG A 11 0.92 -11.61 34.88
C ARG A 11 0.81 -12.39 33.58
N TYR A 12 0.59 -13.70 33.64
CA TYR A 12 0.35 -14.53 32.44
C TYR A 12 -1.00 -14.16 31.81
N TYR A 13 -2.08 -14.15 32.59
CA TYR A 13 -3.41 -13.76 32.08
C TYR A 13 -3.43 -12.33 31.50
N ALA A 14 -2.70 -11.39 32.09
CA ALA A 14 -2.60 -10.04 31.57
C ALA A 14 -1.84 -9.97 30.24
N VAL A 15 -0.77 -10.76 30.07
CA VAL A 15 -0.01 -10.81 28.81
C VAL A 15 -0.85 -11.47 27.72
N ASP A 16 -1.48 -12.61 27.98
CA ASP A 16 -2.29 -13.33 27.01
C ASP A 16 -3.48 -12.48 26.51
N HIS A 17 -4.17 -11.76 27.41
CA HIS A 17 -5.26 -10.86 27.01
C HIS A 17 -4.80 -9.63 26.22
N ILE A 18 -3.58 -9.15 26.46
CA ILE A 18 -3.01 -8.04 25.67
C ILE A 18 -2.62 -8.55 24.28
N GLU A 19 -2.04 -9.74 24.20
CA GLU A 19 -1.67 -10.40 22.95
C GLU A 19 -2.91 -10.65 22.08
N GLU A 20 -3.95 -11.27 22.65
CA GLU A 20 -5.22 -11.50 21.96
C GLU A 20 -5.87 -10.19 21.47
N ARG A 21 -5.81 -9.12 22.27
CA ARG A 21 -6.34 -7.81 21.86
C ARG A 21 -5.54 -7.18 20.74
N LEU A 22 -4.22 -7.29 20.78
CA LEU A 22 -3.35 -6.80 19.72
C LEU A 22 -3.57 -7.58 18.44
N GLU A 23 -3.58 -8.91 18.50
CA GLU A 23 -3.87 -9.77 17.36
C GLU A 23 -5.24 -9.46 16.75
N ASN A 24 -6.29 -9.34 17.57
CA ASN A 24 -7.62 -8.96 17.10
C ASN A 24 -7.65 -7.55 16.50
N TYR A 25 -6.91 -6.60 17.07
CA TYR A 25 -6.80 -5.27 16.52
C TYR A 25 -6.10 -5.28 15.16
N TYR A 26 -4.98 -6.00 15.02
CA TYR A 26 -4.28 -6.14 13.75
C TYR A 26 -5.15 -6.89 12.73
N ALA A 27 -5.73 -8.03 13.08
CA ALA A 27 -6.61 -8.80 12.19
C ALA A 27 -7.78 -7.96 11.65
N LYS A 28 -8.42 -7.14 12.50
CA LYS A 28 -9.53 -6.28 12.08
C LYS A 28 -9.11 -5.08 11.23
N ASN A 29 -7.88 -4.61 11.36
CA ASN A 29 -7.39 -3.42 10.66
C ASN A 29 -6.45 -3.76 9.48
N ILE A 30 -6.19 -5.04 9.23
CA ILE A 30 -5.48 -5.48 8.03
C ILE A 30 -6.41 -5.28 6.83
N LYS A 31 -5.92 -4.54 5.84
CA LYS A 31 -6.56 -4.45 4.53
C LYS A 31 -6.35 -5.79 3.83
N HIS A 32 -7.41 -6.57 3.69
CA HIS A 32 -7.43 -7.82 2.92
C HIS A 32 -7.38 -7.52 1.42
N SER A 33 -6.29 -6.90 0.97
CA SER A 33 -6.17 -6.36 -0.39
C SER A 33 -6.31 -7.45 -1.44
N ASN A 34 -5.79 -8.66 -1.19
CA ASN A 34 -5.90 -9.79 -2.10
C ASN A 34 -7.37 -10.21 -2.28
N ASP A 35 -8.12 -10.38 -1.20
CA ASP A 35 -9.54 -10.71 -1.28
C ASP A 35 -10.30 -9.65 -2.08
N ILE A 36 -10.02 -8.37 -1.85
CA ILE A 36 -10.65 -7.28 -2.62
C ILE A 36 -10.28 -7.35 -4.10
N ILE A 37 -9.02 -7.65 -4.44
CA ILE A 37 -8.58 -7.82 -5.83
C ILE A 37 -9.30 -9.00 -6.47
N ASP A 38 -9.37 -10.14 -5.79
CA ASP A 38 -10.01 -11.36 -6.28
C ASP A 38 -11.50 -11.15 -6.57
N HIS A 39 -12.21 -10.44 -5.68
CA HIS A 39 -13.62 -10.09 -5.90
C HIS A 39 -13.84 -9.10 -7.04
N ASN A 40 -12.79 -8.38 -7.49
CA ASN A 40 -12.86 -7.35 -8.52
C ASN A 40 -11.98 -7.66 -9.74
N LEU A 41 -11.65 -8.93 -9.99
CA LEU A 41 -10.76 -9.32 -11.10
C LEU A 41 -11.20 -8.74 -12.45
N GLY A 42 -12.49 -8.78 -12.76
CA GLY A 42 -13.01 -8.20 -14.02
C GLY A 42 -12.74 -6.71 -14.18
N PHE A 43 -12.65 -5.95 -13.09
CA PHE A 43 -12.20 -4.55 -13.16
C PHE A 43 -10.73 -4.47 -13.54
N PHE A 44 -9.84 -5.22 -12.87
CA PHE A 44 -8.41 -5.20 -13.20
C PHE A 44 -8.13 -5.69 -14.62
N GLU A 45 -8.78 -6.76 -15.06
CA GLU A 45 -8.69 -7.27 -16.43
C GLU A 45 -9.14 -6.22 -17.46
N SER A 46 -10.15 -5.41 -17.13
CA SER A 46 -10.61 -4.33 -18.02
C SER A 46 -9.57 -3.21 -18.24
N LEU A 47 -8.53 -3.14 -17.40
CA LEU A 47 -7.44 -2.16 -17.51
C LEU A 47 -6.39 -2.53 -18.56
N ASN A 48 -6.58 -3.60 -19.33
CA ASN A 48 -5.66 -4.09 -20.36
C ASN A 48 -5.11 -2.99 -21.29
N ASP A 49 -5.98 -2.07 -21.74
CA ASP A 49 -5.63 -0.97 -22.65
C ASP A 49 -5.36 0.37 -21.95
N LEU A 50 -5.23 0.38 -20.62
CA LEU A 50 -4.93 1.58 -19.82
C LEU A 50 -3.63 2.24 -20.28
N LYS A 51 -3.67 3.56 -20.46
CA LYS A 51 -2.53 4.35 -20.95
C LYS A 51 -1.95 5.31 -19.92
N GLU A 52 -2.76 5.76 -18.97
CA GLU A 52 -2.35 6.81 -18.05
C GLU A 52 -3.05 6.65 -16.69
N ILE A 53 -2.28 6.86 -15.62
CA ILE A 53 -2.73 6.84 -14.23
C ILE A 53 -2.34 8.17 -13.58
N THR A 54 -3.28 8.80 -12.88
CA THR A 54 -3.03 10.03 -12.13
C THR A 54 -3.33 9.81 -10.66
N LEU A 55 -2.33 10.02 -9.81
CA LEU A 55 -2.41 9.83 -8.36
C LEU A 55 -2.43 11.18 -7.65
N LEU A 56 -3.53 11.44 -6.95
CA LEU A 56 -3.81 12.70 -6.27
C LEU A 56 -3.74 12.52 -4.75
N GLY A 57 -2.83 13.23 -4.10
CA GLY A 57 -2.70 13.24 -2.63
C GLY A 57 -2.41 11.87 -2.02
N HIS A 58 -1.83 10.95 -2.81
CA HIS A 58 -1.62 9.58 -2.41
C HIS A 58 -0.31 9.44 -1.63
N SER A 59 -0.36 8.91 -0.42
CA SER A 59 0.82 8.74 0.45
C SER A 59 1.81 7.69 -0.08
N LEU A 60 1.35 6.81 -0.99
CA LEU A 60 2.11 5.68 -1.54
C LEU A 60 2.62 4.74 -0.44
N GLY A 61 1.76 4.51 0.56
CA GLY A 61 2.00 3.59 1.66
C GLY A 61 2.03 2.14 1.20
N ASP A 62 2.69 1.29 2.00
CA ASP A 62 2.94 -0.12 1.69
C ASP A 62 1.63 -0.94 1.54
N VAL A 63 0.57 -0.51 2.24
CA VAL A 63 -0.75 -1.16 2.23
C VAL A 63 -1.46 -1.12 0.88
N ASP A 64 -1.11 -0.18 0.00
CA ASP A 64 -1.77 0.00 -1.30
C ASP A 64 -1.01 -0.66 -2.46
N PHE A 65 0.24 -1.11 -2.24
CA PHE A 65 1.05 -1.75 -3.27
C PHE A 65 0.40 -2.96 -3.94
N PRO A 66 -0.35 -3.84 -3.24
CA PRO A 66 -1.03 -4.95 -3.90
C PRO A 66 -1.96 -4.51 -5.04
N TYR A 67 -2.65 -3.38 -4.89
CA TYR A 67 -3.52 -2.85 -5.94
C TYR A 67 -2.74 -2.33 -7.14
N PHE A 68 -1.66 -1.58 -6.91
CA PHE A 68 -0.83 -1.09 -8.00
C PHE A 68 -0.14 -2.21 -8.75
N LYS A 69 0.28 -3.27 -8.03
CA LYS A 69 0.82 -4.48 -8.63
C LYS A 69 -0.23 -5.16 -9.51
N ALA A 70 -1.46 -5.34 -9.01
CA ALA A 70 -2.55 -5.91 -9.80
C ALA A 70 -2.87 -5.09 -11.05
N ILE A 71 -2.83 -3.74 -10.98
CA ILE A 71 -2.98 -2.88 -12.17
C ILE A 71 -1.87 -3.18 -13.17
N VAL A 72 -0.60 -3.11 -12.74
CA VAL A 72 0.56 -3.33 -13.63
C VAL A 72 0.53 -4.71 -14.27
N GLU A 73 0.13 -5.75 -13.54
CA GLU A 73 0.04 -7.13 -14.04
C GLU A 73 -1.05 -7.33 -15.10
N ASN A 74 -2.08 -6.48 -15.11
CA ASN A 74 -3.20 -6.60 -16.06
C ASN A 74 -3.11 -5.65 -17.25
N VAL A 75 -2.17 -4.69 -17.25
CA VAL A 75 -1.94 -3.79 -18.39
C VAL A 75 -1.09 -4.47 -19.46
N ARG A 76 -1.50 -4.39 -20.73
CA ARG A 76 -0.78 -5.03 -21.85
C ARG A 76 0.66 -4.55 -22.00
N ASN A 77 0.84 -3.24 -21.94
CA ASN A 77 2.09 -2.54 -22.25
C ASN A 77 2.47 -1.65 -21.06
N VAL A 78 3.03 -2.25 -20.01
CA VAL A 78 3.47 -1.51 -18.82
C VAL A 78 4.52 -0.44 -19.16
N ASP A 79 5.39 -0.71 -20.14
CA ASP A 79 6.43 0.23 -20.59
C ASP A 79 5.88 1.48 -21.30
N ASP A 80 4.62 1.47 -21.73
CA ASP A 80 3.94 2.63 -22.33
C ASP A 80 3.05 3.38 -21.32
N LEU A 81 2.83 2.80 -20.13
CA LEU A 81 1.94 3.35 -19.11
C LEU A 81 2.53 4.63 -18.52
N ILE A 82 1.78 5.72 -18.58
CA ILE A 82 2.15 7.02 -18.03
C ILE A 82 1.63 7.13 -16.60
N TRP A 83 2.49 7.53 -15.68
CA TRP A 83 2.15 7.79 -14.28
C TRP A 83 2.33 9.28 -13.98
N ASN A 84 1.24 9.93 -13.57
CA ASN A 84 1.26 11.30 -13.06
C ASN A 84 1.10 11.28 -11.54
N PHE A 85 2.05 11.89 -10.84
CA PHE A 85 2.00 12.01 -9.40
C PHE A 85 1.84 13.46 -9.00
N SER A 86 0.80 13.73 -8.22
CA SER A 86 0.75 14.97 -7.46
C SER A 86 1.72 14.91 -6.29
N TYR A 87 2.40 16.01 -5.99
CA TYR A 87 3.18 16.15 -4.76
C TYR A 87 2.87 17.47 -4.05
N TYR A 88 3.06 17.48 -2.73
CA TYR A 88 2.97 18.69 -1.92
C TYR A 88 4.34 19.05 -1.31
N SER A 89 5.09 18.04 -0.89
CA SER A 89 6.38 18.15 -0.19
C SER A 89 7.49 17.34 -0.88
N ASP A 90 8.74 17.63 -0.53
CA ASP A 90 9.89 16.84 -1.00
C ASP A 90 9.85 15.38 -0.52
N ASN A 91 9.15 15.11 0.59
CA ASN A 91 8.97 13.75 1.07
C ASN A 91 8.10 12.93 0.12
N ASP A 92 7.10 13.54 -0.51
CA ASP A 92 6.25 12.86 -1.50
C ASP A 92 7.08 12.43 -2.71
N ILE A 93 8.03 13.27 -3.14
CA ILE A 93 8.95 12.92 -4.23
C ILE A 93 9.84 11.73 -3.86
N LYS A 94 10.27 11.60 -2.59
CA LYS A 94 11.00 10.41 -2.11
C LYS A 94 10.11 9.16 -2.15
N ASN A 95 8.84 9.29 -1.73
CA ASN A 95 7.88 8.19 -1.76
C ASN A 95 7.58 7.74 -3.20
N ILE A 96 7.42 8.68 -4.14
CA ILE A 96 7.23 8.40 -5.57
C ILE A 96 8.42 7.63 -6.14
N ARG A 97 9.65 8.06 -5.83
CA ARG A 97 10.87 7.33 -6.26
C ARG A 97 10.92 5.92 -5.69
N ARG A 98 10.57 5.75 -4.41
CA ARG A 98 10.49 4.43 -3.74
C ARG A 98 9.47 3.54 -4.44
N PHE A 99 8.29 4.07 -4.71
CA PHE A 99 7.20 3.40 -5.40
C PHE A 99 7.61 2.93 -6.80
N CYS A 100 8.14 3.84 -7.62
CA CYS A 100 8.57 3.52 -8.98
C CYS A 100 9.63 2.42 -9.01
N ARG A 101 10.60 2.46 -8.08
CA ARG A 101 11.62 1.40 -7.96
C ARG A 101 11.02 0.05 -7.56
N HIS A 102 10.05 0.04 -6.66
CA HIS A 102 9.44 -1.20 -6.18
C HIS A 102 8.58 -1.87 -7.26
N LEU A 103 7.95 -1.10 -8.15
CA LEU A 103 7.17 -1.62 -9.27
C LEU A 103 7.94 -1.65 -10.61
N ASN A 104 9.25 -1.41 -10.59
CA ASN A 104 10.10 -1.35 -11.79
C ASN A 104 9.60 -0.39 -12.88
N ILE A 105 8.95 0.72 -12.50
CA ILE A 105 8.48 1.74 -13.43
C ILE A 105 9.67 2.55 -13.94
N PRO A 106 9.91 2.62 -15.28
CA PRO A 106 11.02 3.39 -15.84
C PRO A 106 10.89 4.89 -15.52
N GLN A 107 11.78 5.40 -14.67
CA GLN A 107 11.79 6.82 -14.33
C GLN A 107 12.33 7.64 -15.51
N GLY A 108 11.57 8.65 -15.94
CA GLY A 108 11.88 9.46 -17.11
C GLY A 108 10.63 9.73 -17.94
N LYS A 109 10.52 9.10 -19.12
CA LYS A 109 9.41 9.31 -20.07
C LYS A 109 8.03 9.01 -19.46
N ASN A 110 7.95 7.98 -18.61
CA ASN A 110 6.71 7.43 -18.10
C ASN A 110 6.26 8.02 -16.77
N VAL A 111 7.06 8.89 -16.15
CA VAL A 111 6.76 9.44 -14.83
C VAL A 111 6.76 10.96 -14.89
N ARG A 112 5.61 11.54 -14.56
CA ARG A 112 5.39 12.98 -14.51
C ARG A 112 5.05 13.38 -13.07
N HIS A 113 5.56 14.52 -12.65
CA HIS A 113 5.26 15.11 -11.35
C HIS A 113 4.62 16.47 -11.55
N PHE A 114 3.61 16.79 -10.77
CA PHE A 114 3.02 18.12 -10.74
C PHE A 114 2.67 18.49 -9.30
N LYS A 115 2.73 19.79 -8.98
CA LYS A 115 2.42 20.23 -7.63
C LYS A 115 0.90 20.25 -7.46
N MET A 116 0.41 19.82 -6.30
CA MET A 116 -1.04 19.80 -6.05
C MET A 116 -1.68 21.19 -6.21
N SER A 117 -0.93 22.26 -5.91
CA SER A 117 -1.36 23.65 -6.11
C SER A 117 -1.62 24.03 -7.57
N ASP A 118 -1.10 23.26 -8.53
CA ASP A 118 -1.13 23.61 -9.94
C ASP A 118 -2.38 23.07 -10.63
N ILE A 119 -3.16 22.20 -9.96
CA ILE A 119 -4.49 21.80 -10.41
C ILE A 119 -5.44 23.00 -10.22
N LYS A 120 -5.64 23.75 -11.30
CA LYS A 120 -6.70 24.76 -11.36
C LYS A 120 -8.04 24.05 -11.60
N ARG A 121 -9.01 24.32 -10.71
CA ARG A 121 -10.42 23.99 -10.91
C ARG A 121 -11.04 24.82 -12.01
#